data_AF-A0AAV3I3I2-F1
#
_entry.id   AF-A0AAV3I3I2-F1
#
_cell.length_a   1.000
_cell.length_b   1.000
_cell.length_c   1.000
_cell.angle_alpha   90.00
_cell.angle_beta   90.00
_cell.angle_gamma   90.00
#
_symmetry.space_group_name_H-M   'P 1'
#
loop_
_entity.id
_entity.type
_entity.pdbx_description
1 polymer ?
#
loop_
_entity_poly.entity_id
_entity_poly.type
_entity_poly.pdbx_seq_one_letter_code
_entity_poly.pdbx_strand_id
1 'polypeptide(L)'
;MEDLNVVDSINGAGSWLVANQALLLSYAVNIVAALAIIIVGLIIARMISNAVNRLMISRKIDATVADFLSALVRYGIIAFTLIAALGRVGVQTASVIAVLGAAGLAVGLALQGSLSNLAAGVLLVMFRPFRAGEYVDLGGVAGTVLSVQIFSTTMRTADGKIIVIPNGKIIAGNIINFSREPVRRNEFIIGVAYDSDIDQVKQILTNIIQSEDRILKDREMTVRLNELGASSINFVVRVWSNSGDLQNVYWDVLERIKREFDAAGISFPYPQMDVNFKRVKEDKAA
;
A
#
# COMPACT_ATOMS: atom_id res chain seq x y z
N MET A 1 2.97 -64.42 -56.96
CA MET A 1 2.15 -63.20 -57.10
C MET A 1 1.27 -63.20 -55.87
N GLU A 2 1.58 -62.33 -54.91
CA GLU A 2 0.71 -62.12 -53.74
C GLU A 2 -0.55 -61.43 -54.26
N ASP A 3 -1.66 -62.16 -54.29
CA ASP A 3 -2.97 -61.56 -54.42
C ASP A 3 -3.20 -60.74 -53.15
N LEU A 4 -2.84 -59.46 -53.25
CA LEU A 4 -3.12 -58.43 -52.26
C LEU A 4 -4.64 -58.41 -52.05
N ASN A 5 -5.07 -59.08 -50.98
CA ASN A 5 -6.45 -59.28 -50.58
C ASN A 5 -7.03 -57.98 -49.95
N VAL A 6 -6.85 -56.88 -50.70
CA VAL A 6 -7.29 -55.52 -50.37
C VAL A 6 -8.81 -55.45 -50.37
N VAL A 7 -9.46 -56.28 -51.19
CA VAL A 7 -10.93 -56.35 -51.28
C VAL A 7 -11.53 -56.99 -50.03
N ASP A 8 -10.96 -58.09 -49.52
CA ASP A 8 -11.42 -58.73 -48.28
C ASP A 8 -11.15 -57.88 -47.03
N SER A 9 -10.04 -57.13 -47.00
CA SER A 9 -9.74 -56.21 -45.90
C SER A 9 -10.60 -54.94 -45.93
N ILE A 10 -10.95 -54.40 -47.11
CA ILE A 10 -11.92 -53.30 -47.26
C ILE A 10 -13.35 -53.76 -46.92
N ASN A 11 -13.75 -54.96 -47.34
CA ASN A 11 -15.06 -55.53 -46.99
C ASN A 11 -15.15 -55.92 -45.51
N GLY A 12 -14.06 -56.38 -44.90
CA GLY A 12 -13.92 -56.58 -43.46
C GLY A 12 -14.03 -55.28 -42.65
N ALA A 13 -13.40 -54.20 -43.11
CA ALA A 13 -13.53 -52.88 -42.51
C ALA A 13 -14.95 -52.29 -42.68
N GLY A 14 -15.56 -52.47 -43.86
CA GLY A 14 -16.93 -52.02 -44.13
C GLY A 14 -17.98 -52.77 -43.30
N SER A 15 -17.87 -54.10 -43.20
CA SER A 15 -18.75 -54.92 -42.36
C SER A 15 -18.55 -54.65 -40.87
N TRP A 16 -17.32 -54.39 -40.42
CA TRP A 16 -17.05 -53.95 -39.05
C TRP A 16 -17.68 -52.59 -38.74
N LEU A 17 -17.62 -51.63 -39.67
CA LEU A 17 -18.27 -50.32 -39.52
C LEU A 17 -19.79 -50.43 -39.45
N VAL A 18 -20.40 -51.27 -40.30
CA VAL A 18 -21.85 -51.52 -40.28
C VAL A 18 -22.27 -52.27 -39.00
N ALA A 19 -21.48 -53.26 -38.55
CA ALA A 19 -21.75 -54.01 -37.33
C ALA A 19 -21.64 -53.15 -36.06
N ASN A 20 -20.75 -52.15 -36.05
CA ASN A 20 -20.51 -51.27 -34.90
C ASN A 20 -21.13 -49.87 -35.07
N GLN A 21 -22.00 -49.69 -36.06
CA GLN A 21 -22.62 -48.39 -36.38
C GLN A 21 -23.38 -47.78 -35.20
N ALA A 22 -24.03 -48.61 -34.37
CA ALA A 22 -24.74 -48.16 -33.18
C ALA A 22 -23.82 -47.53 -32.11
N LEU A 23 -22.60 -48.07 -31.94
CA LEU A 23 -21.58 -47.52 -31.04
C LEU A 23 -20.96 -46.24 -31.62
N LEU A 24 -20.70 -46.21 -32.93
CA LEU A 24 -20.17 -45.01 -33.60
C LEU A 24 -21.15 -43.83 -33.54
N LEU A 25 -22.45 -44.09 -33.75
CA LEU A 25 -23.50 -43.08 -33.63
C LEU A 25 -23.65 -42.57 -32.20
N SER A 26 -23.53 -43.42 -31.18
CA SER A 26 -23.65 -42.99 -29.78
C SER A 26 -22.49 -42.08 -29.36
N TYR A 27 -21.25 -42.38 -29.79
CA TYR A 27 -20.11 -41.47 -29.57
C TYR A 27 -20.25 -40.15 -30.34
N ALA A 28 -20.73 -40.19 -31.58
CA ALA A 28 -20.98 -38.98 -32.36
C ALA A 28 -22.01 -38.06 -31.69
N VAL A 29 -23.11 -38.62 -31.17
CA VAL A 29 -24.13 -37.86 -30.42
C VAL A 29 -23.55 -37.24 -29.15
N ASN A 30 -22.73 -37.99 -28.41
CA ASN A 30 -22.08 -37.48 -27.19
C ASN A 30 -21.09 -36.33 -27.49
N ILE A 31 -20.33 -36.42 -28.58
CA ILE A 31 -19.41 -35.36 -29.01
C ILE A 31 -20.18 -34.11 -29.43
N VAL A 32 -21.23 -34.26 -30.24
CA VAL A 32 -22.09 -33.13 -30.66
C VAL A 32 -22.78 -32.50 -29.45
N ALA A 33 -23.28 -33.30 -28.52
CA ALA A 33 -23.88 -32.81 -27.28
C ALA A 33 -22.85 -32.04 -26.42
N ALA A 34 -21.62 -32.53 -26.31
CA ALA A 34 -20.55 -31.84 -25.59
C ALA A 34 -20.21 -30.48 -26.24
N LEU A 35 -20.11 -30.43 -27.57
CA LEU A 35 -19.89 -29.18 -28.31
C LEU A 35 -21.07 -28.21 -28.11
N ALA A 36 -22.31 -28.70 -28.17
CA ALA A 36 -23.49 -27.89 -27.93
C ALA A 36 -23.50 -27.30 -26.50
N ILE A 37 -23.15 -28.11 -25.49
CA ILE A 37 -23.02 -27.65 -24.10
C ILE A 37 -21.96 -26.55 -23.98
N ILE A 38 -20.80 -26.71 -24.62
CA ILE A 38 -19.73 -25.70 -24.61
C ILE A 38 -20.22 -24.39 -25.23
N ILE A 39 -20.86 -24.44 -26.39
CA ILE A 39 -21.36 -23.25 -27.09
C ILE A 39 -22.41 -22.53 -26.24
N VAL A 40 -23.41 -23.27 -25.75
CA VAL A 40 -24.48 -22.71 -24.92
C VAL A 40 -23.93 -22.15 -23.60
N GLY A 41 -23.03 -22.88 -22.94
CA GLY A 41 -22.41 -22.44 -21.70
C GLY A 41 -21.55 -21.19 -21.86
N LEU A 42 -20.81 -21.05 -22.97
CA LEU A 42 -20.04 -19.83 -23.26
C LEU A 42 -20.96 -18.61 -23.51
N ILE A 43 -22.09 -18.81 -24.17
CA ILE A 43 -23.10 -17.75 -24.39
C ILE A 43 -23.70 -17.33 -23.04
N ILE A 44 -24.13 -18.30 -22.22
CA ILE A 44 -24.68 -18.05 -20.88
C ILE A 44 -23.65 -17.35 -19.99
N ALA A 45 -22.40 -17.82 -19.98
CA ALA A 45 -21.31 -17.22 -19.20
C ALA A 45 -21.15 -15.74 -19.54
N ARG A 46 -21.14 -15.41 -20.84
CA ARG A 46 -21.02 -14.02 -21.32
C ARG A 46 -22.24 -13.18 -20.95
N MET A 47 -23.45 -13.72 -21.10
CA MET A 47 -24.68 -13.00 -20.76
C MET A 47 -24.74 -12.68 -19.27
N ILE A 48 -24.50 -13.67 -18.41
CA ILE A 48 -24.55 -13.51 -16.95
C ILE A 48 -23.44 -12.60 -16.47
N SER A 49 -22.19 -12.78 -16.94
CA SER A 49 -21.07 -11.93 -16.50
C SER A 49 -21.29 -10.46 -16.83
N ASN A 50 -21.86 -10.17 -18.02
CA ASN A 50 -22.17 -8.82 -18.46
C ASN A 50 -23.35 -8.22 -17.70
N ALA A 51 -24.37 -9.02 -17.38
CA ALA A 51 -25.51 -8.58 -16.57
C ALA A 51 -25.06 -8.20 -15.16
N VAL A 52 -24.22 -9.04 -14.54
CA VAL A 52 -23.62 -8.78 -13.22
C VAL A 52 -22.75 -7.52 -13.26
N ASN A 53 -21.94 -7.33 -14.31
CA ASN A 53 -21.09 -6.14 -14.44
C ASN A 53 -21.95 -4.85 -14.50
N ARG A 54 -22.94 -4.83 -15.40
CA ARG A 54 -23.87 -3.70 -15.55
C ARG A 54 -24.62 -3.40 -14.26
N LEU A 55 -25.01 -4.43 -13.51
CA LEU A 55 -25.68 -4.26 -12.21
C LEU A 55 -24.75 -3.63 -11.17
N MET A 56 -23.48 -4.04 -11.11
CA MET A 56 -22.51 -3.47 -10.18
C MET A 56 -22.19 -2.02 -10.52
N ILE A 57 -21.96 -1.71 -11.80
CA ILE A 57 -21.72 -0.34 -12.27
C ILE A 57 -22.93 0.55 -11.98
N SER A 58 -24.15 0.08 -12.22
CA SER A 58 -25.37 0.85 -11.93
C SER A 58 -25.58 1.08 -10.43
N ARG A 59 -25.05 0.21 -9.57
CA ARG A 59 -24.99 0.35 -8.11
C ARG A 59 -23.84 1.23 -7.62
N LYS A 60 -23.09 1.89 -8.53
CA LYS A 60 -21.91 2.74 -8.23
C LYS A 60 -20.75 2.00 -7.56
N ILE A 61 -20.61 0.71 -7.81
CA ILE A 61 -19.40 -0.04 -7.46
C ILE A 61 -18.27 0.41 -8.41
N ASP A 62 -17.04 0.44 -7.91
CA ASP A 62 -15.85 0.77 -8.71
C ASP A 62 -15.74 -0.15 -9.93
N ALA A 63 -15.39 0.43 -11.09
CA ALA A 63 -15.35 -0.29 -12.36
C ALA A 63 -14.37 -1.48 -12.33
N THR A 64 -13.23 -1.32 -11.66
CA THR A 64 -12.22 -2.37 -11.56
C THR A 64 -12.72 -3.55 -10.74
N VAL A 65 -13.40 -3.26 -9.62
CA VAL A 65 -14.00 -4.28 -8.77
C VAL A 65 -15.10 -5.01 -9.53
N ALA A 66 -15.92 -4.26 -10.26
CA ALA A 66 -16.98 -4.83 -11.09
C ALA A 66 -16.42 -5.77 -12.16
N ASP A 67 -15.39 -5.34 -12.90
CA ASP A 67 -14.74 -6.15 -13.94
C ASP A 67 -14.11 -7.42 -13.35
N PHE A 68 -13.43 -7.31 -12.21
CA PHE A 68 -12.81 -8.46 -11.55
C PHE A 68 -13.84 -9.51 -11.10
N LEU A 69 -14.91 -9.07 -10.41
CA LEU A 69 -15.97 -9.97 -9.95
C LEU A 69 -16.72 -10.60 -11.13
N SER A 70 -16.99 -9.84 -12.19
CA SER A 70 -17.61 -10.37 -13.41
C SER A 70 -16.73 -11.38 -14.14
N ALA A 71 -15.41 -11.20 -14.12
CA ALA A 71 -14.49 -12.20 -14.66
C ALA A 71 -14.54 -13.51 -13.86
N LEU A 72 -14.58 -13.45 -12.52
CA LEU A 72 -14.74 -14.64 -11.67
C LEU A 72 -16.03 -15.40 -11.98
N VAL A 73 -17.16 -14.69 -12.10
CA VAL A 73 -18.45 -15.29 -12.47
C VAL A 73 -18.35 -15.97 -13.84
N ARG A 74 -17.74 -15.31 -14.83
CA ARG A 74 -17.57 -15.87 -16.17
C ARG A 74 -16.76 -17.16 -16.16
N TYR A 75 -15.60 -17.16 -15.51
CA TYR A 75 -14.74 -18.35 -15.47
C TYR A 75 -15.33 -19.48 -14.61
N GLY A 76 -16.09 -19.15 -13.56
CA GLY A 76 -16.87 -20.14 -12.80
C GLY A 76 -17.88 -20.87 -13.67
N ILE A 77 -18.66 -20.14 -14.49
CA ILE A 77 -19.63 -20.75 -15.41
C ILE A 77 -18.93 -21.59 -16.49
N ILE A 78 -17.79 -21.11 -17.02
CA ILE A 78 -16.99 -21.87 -17.99
C ILE A 78 -16.47 -23.18 -17.37
N ALA A 79 -16.00 -23.16 -16.12
CA ALA A 79 -15.55 -24.36 -15.42
C ALA A 79 -16.68 -25.40 -15.29
N PHE A 80 -17.87 -24.99 -14.85
CA PHE A 80 -19.04 -25.88 -14.79
C PHE A 80 -19.44 -26.41 -16.17
N THR A 81 -19.37 -25.56 -17.20
CA THR A 81 -19.65 -25.95 -18.59
C THR A 81 -18.67 -27.01 -19.08
N LEU A 82 -17.37 -26.85 -18.80
CA LEU A 82 -16.34 -27.83 -19.17
C LEU A 82 -16.54 -29.16 -18.46
N ILE A 83 -16.87 -29.14 -17.16
CA ILE A 83 -17.18 -30.36 -16.40
C ILE A 83 -18.38 -31.09 -17.03
N ALA A 84 -19.46 -30.38 -17.34
CA ALA A 84 -20.65 -30.96 -17.96
C ALA A 84 -20.38 -31.51 -19.37
N ALA A 85 -19.61 -30.79 -20.19
CA ALA A 85 -19.28 -31.20 -21.55
C ALA A 85 -18.34 -32.43 -21.58
N LEU A 86 -17.27 -32.42 -20.80
CA LEU A 86 -16.32 -33.52 -20.73
C LEU A 86 -16.95 -34.77 -20.10
N GLY A 87 -17.88 -34.61 -19.15
CA GLY A 87 -18.68 -35.71 -18.61
C GLY A 87 -19.51 -36.43 -19.68
N ARG A 88 -20.01 -35.72 -20.71
CA ARG A 88 -20.73 -36.36 -21.84
C ARG A 88 -19.82 -37.21 -22.73
N VAL A 89 -18.54 -36.88 -22.81
CA VAL A 89 -17.54 -37.62 -23.59
C VAL A 89 -16.94 -38.78 -22.78
N GLY A 90 -17.44 -39.04 -21.56
CA GLY A 90 -16.99 -40.14 -20.70
C GLY A 90 -15.75 -39.82 -19.87
N VAL A 91 -15.31 -38.56 -19.83
CA VAL A 91 -14.24 -38.13 -18.92
C VAL A 91 -14.80 -38.09 -17.50
N GLN A 92 -14.10 -38.73 -16.57
CA GLN A 92 -14.51 -38.72 -15.17
C GLN A 92 -14.49 -37.29 -14.61
N THR A 93 -15.60 -36.87 -14.02
CA THR A 93 -15.76 -35.52 -13.46
C THR A 93 -14.67 -35.20 -12.44
N ALA A 94 -14.26 -36.18 -11.62
CA ALA A 94 -13.17 -36.05 -10.67
C ALA A 94 -11.83 -35.68 -11.33
N SER A 95 -11.49 -36.27 -12.47
CA SER A 95 -10.27 -35.95 -13.22
C SER A 95 -10.29 -34.52 -13.77
N VAL A 96 -11.45 -34.07 -14.26
CA VAL A 96 -11.62 -32.69 -14.74
C VAL A 96 -11.49 -31.70 -13.59
N ILE A 97 -12.13 -31.97 -12.45
CA ILE A 97 -12.02 -31.14 -11.24
C ILE A 97 -10.57 -31.07 -10.76
N ALA A 98 -9.83 -32.19 -10.77
CA ALA A 98 -8.43 -32.22 -10.39
C ALA A 98 -7.57 -31.34 -11.29
N VAL A 99 -7.73 -31.44 -12.62
CA VAL A 99 -6.97 -30.64 -13.60
C VAL A 99 -7.33 -29.15 -13.50
N LEU A 100 -8.63 -28.82 -13.46
CA LEU A 100 -9.09 -27.43 -13.32
C LEU A 100 -8.69 -26.85 -11.97
N GLY A 101 -8.72 -27.64 -10.90
CA GLY A 101 -8.28 -27.24 -9.57
C GLY A 101 -6.78 -26.95 -9.53
N ALA A 102 -5.95 -27.82 -10.12
CA ALA A 102 -4.52 -27.59 -10.23
C ALA A 102 -4.19 -26.35 -11.08
N ALA A 103 -4.85 -26.18 -12.23
CA ALA A 103 -4.70 -24.99 -13.07
C ALA A 103 -5.14 -23.71 -12.34
N GLY A 104 -6.27 -23.77 -11.63
CA GLY A 104 -6.80 -22.68 -10.83
C GLY A 104 -5.89 -22.30 -9.68
N LEU A 105 -5.29 -23.27 -8.99
CA LEU A 105 -4.30 -23.04 -7.93
C LEU A 105 -3.05 -22.37 -8.49
N ALA A 106 -2.51 -22.85 -9.62
CA ALA A 106 -1.34 -22.25 -10.25
C ALA A 106 -1.58 -20.79 -10.64
N VAL A 107 -2.73 -20.49 -11.26
CA VAL A 107 -3.12 -19.11 -11.60
C VAL A 107 -3.36 -18.28 -10.34
N GLY A 108 -4.00 -18.85 -9.31
CA GLY A 108 -4.27 -18.17 -8.05
C GLY A 108 -3.00 -17.77 -7.31
N LEU A 109 -2.00 -18.66 -7.25
CA LEU A 109 -0.69 -18.37 -6.68
C LEU A 109 0.05 -17.31 -7.49
N ALA A 110 -0.02 -17.36 -8.82
CA ALA A 110 0.59 -16.35 -9.68
C ALA A 110 -0.06 -14.96 -9.50
N LEU A 111 -1.36 -14.90 -9.23
CA LEU A 111 -2.12 -13.67 -9.04
C LEU A 111 -2.20 -13.20 -7.58
N GLN A 112 -1.69 -13.97 -6.61
CA GLN A 112 -1.83 -13.70 -5.18
C GLN A 112 -1.38 -12.27 -4.81
N GLY A 113 -0.23 -11.84 -5.32
CA GLY A 113 0.31 -10.50 -5.05
C GLY A 113 -0.56 -9.39 -5.64
N SER A 114 -0.98 -9.52 -6.90
CA SER A 114 -1.85 -8.53 -7.56
C SER A 114 -3.22 -8.43 -6.88
N LEU A 115 -3.80 -9.56 -6.49
CA LEU A 115 -5.09 -9.60 -5.80
C LEU A 115 -5.03 -8.97 -4.41
N SER A 116 -3.94 -9.22 -3.66
CA SER A 116 -3.69 -8.57 -2.38
C SER A 116 -3.61 -7.04 -2.52
N ASN A 117 -2.88 -6.56 -3.53
CA ASN A 117 -2.77 -5.13 -3.81
C ASN A 117 -4.10 -4.50 -4.28
N LEU A 118 -4.91 -5.23 -5.05
CA LEU A 118 -6.24 -4.78 -5.46
C LEU A 118 -7.17 -4.62 -4.27
N ALA A 119 -7.25 -5.64 -3.42
CA ALA A 119 -8.06 -5.57 -2.20
C ALA A 119 -7.62 -4.41 -1.30
N ALA A 120 -6.31 -4.21 -1.14
CA ALA A 120 -5.75 -3.07 -0.42
C ALA A 120 -6.13 -1.73 -1.04
N GLY A 121 -6.08 -1.61 -2.38
CA GLY A 121 -6.50 -0.40 -3.10
C GLY A 121 -7.96 -0.05 -2.83
N VAL A 122 -8.85 -1.05 -2.88
CA VAL A 122 -10.27 -0.88 -2.56
C VAL A 122 -10.46 -0.38 -1.12
N LEU A 123 -9.75 -0.97 -0.15
CA LEU A 123 -9.81 -0.55 1.26
C LEU A 123 -9.32 0.88 1.45
N LEU A 124 -8.22 1.28 0.79
CA LEU A 124 -7.69 2.64 0.85
C LEU A 124 -8.69 3.66 0.29
N VAL A 125 -9.34 3.35 -0.83
CA VAL A 125 -10.35 4.23 -1.45
C VAL A 125 -11.65 4.29 -0.62
N MET A 126 -12.04 3.16 -0.01
CA MET A 126 -13.26 3.02 0.78
C MET A 126 -13.15 3.74 2.13
N PHE A 127 -12.11 3.44 2.91
CA PHE A 127 -11.93 3.99 4.26
C PHE A 127 -11.20 5.34 4.28
N ARG A 128 -10.47 5.68 3.21
CA ARG A 128 -9.73 6.94 3.05
C ARG A 128 -8.89 7.33 4.28
N PRO A 129 -7.99 6.45 4.76
CA PRO A 129 -7.06 6.82 5.84
C PRO A 129 -6.20 8.04 5.44
N PHE A 130 -5.97 8.21 4.14
CA PHE A 130 -5.46 9.44 3.53
C PHE A 130 -6.21 9.78 2.23
N ARG A 131 -6.01 11.00 1.72
CA ARG A 131 -6.55 11.51 0.46
C ARG A 131 -5.43 12.08 -0.42
N ALA A 132 -5.70 12.19 -1.72
CA ALA A 132 -4.80 12.93 -2.61
C ALA A 132 -4.64 14.37 -2.10
N GLY A 133 -3.39 14.85 -2.07
CA GLY A 133 -3.00 16.14 -1.51
C GLY A 133 -2.57 16.12 -0.04
N GLU A 134 -2.80 15.03 0.70
CA GLU A 134 -2.35 14.93 2.10
C GLU A 134 -0.88 14.46 2.18
N TYR A 135 -0.14 15.03 3.13
CA TYR A 135 1.23 14.62 3.46
C TYR A 135 1.20 13.49 4.49
N VAL A 136 1.81 12.36 4.14
CA VAL A 136 1.75 11.13 4.92
C VAL A 136 3.13 10.49 5.02
N ASP A 137 3.33 9.66 6.04
CA ASP A 137 4.43 8.69 6.11
C ASP A 137 3.84 7.28 6.06
N LEU A 138 4.26 6.52 5.05
CA LEU A 138 3.84 5.15 4.77
C LEU A 138 5.02 4.20 4.96
N GLY A 139 5.31 3.84 6.22
CA GLY A 139 6.35 2.86 6.55
C GLY A 139 7.78 3.40 6.41
N GLY A 140 8.03 4.63 6.87
CA GLY A 140 9.32 5.32 6.81
C GLY A 140 9.55 6.10 5.52
N VAL A 141 8.50 6.27 4.72
CA VAL A 141 8.54 6.98 3.44
C VAL A 141 7.51 8.10 3.45
N ALA A 142 7.98 9.34 3.57
CA ALA A 142 7.14 10.52 3.70
C ALA A 142 6.99 11.31 2.39
N GLY A 143 5.81 11.88 2.17
CA GLY A 143 5.50 12.68 0.98
C GLY A 143 4.02 12.98 0.81
N THR A 144 3.70 13.80 -0.19
CA THR A 144 2.32 14.17 -0.54
C THR A 144 1.72 13.14 -1.49
N VAL A 145 0.57 12.58 -1.14
CA VAL A 145 -0.14 11.59 -1.99
C VAL A 145 -0.65 12.27 -3.26
N LEU A 146 -0.35 11.70 -4.42
CA LEU A 146 -0.87 12.16 -5.70
C LEU A 146 -2.13 11.40 -6.10
N SER A 147 -2.08 10.08 -6.00
CA SER A 147 -3.20 9.22 -6.43
C SER A 147 -3.06 7.80 -5.86
N VAL A 148 -4.21 7.16 -5.65
CA VAL A 148 -4.31 5.73 -5.33
C VAL A 148 -4.79 5.01 -6.59
N GLN A 149 -3.90 4.29 -7.26
CA GLN A 149 -4.23 3.37 -8.34
C GLN A 149 -4.71 2.02 -7.78
N ILE A 150 -5.17 1.15 -8.67
CA ILE A 150 -5.70 -0.18 -8.36
C ILE A 150 -4.70 -1.00 -7.52
N PHE A 151 -3.43 -1.03 -7.92
CA PHE A 151 -2.41 -1.88 -7.27
C PHE A 151 -1.36 -1.10 -6.46
N SER A 152 -1.29 0.22 -6.63
CA SER A 152 -0.25 1.04 -6.03
C SER A 152 -0.76 2.43 -5.67
N THR A 153 -0.08 3.10 -4.76
CA THR A 153 -0.27 4.52 -4.46
C THR A 153 0.97 5.28 -4.91
N THR A 154 0.75 6.40 -5.58
CA THR A 154 1.81 7.29 -6.05
C THR A 154 1.85 8.54 -5.18
N MET A 155 3.03 8.89 -4.69
CA MET A 155 3.28 10.08 -3.87
C MET A 155 4.54 10.82 -4.31
N ARG A 156 4.66 12.09 -3.92
CA ARG A 156 5.81 12.94 -4.19
C ARG A 156 6.50 13.34 -2.89
N THR A 157 7.81 13.13 -2.79
CA THR A 157 8.59 13.58 -1.63
C THR A 157 8.74 15.10 -1.60
N ALA A 158 9.15 15.65 -0.45
CA ALA A 158 9.40 17.08 -0.30
C ALA A 158 10.46 17.62 -1.28
N ASP A 159 11.43 16.79 -1.68
CA ASP A 159 12.46 17.12 -2.66
C ASP A 159 12.10 16.74 -4.11
N GLY A 160 10.84 16.40 -4.38
CA GLY A 160 10.31 16.28 -5.74
C GLY A 160 10.43 14.90 -6.40
N LYS A 161 10.89 13.86 -5.69
CA LYS A 161 10.96 12.49 -6.22
C LYS A 161 9.57 11.85 -6.24
N ILE A 162 9.28 11.03 -7.25
CA ILE A 162 8.07 10.21 -7.32
C ILE A 162 8.33 8.86 -6.69
N ILE A 163 7.45 8.45 -5.78
CA ILE A 163 7.48 7.14 -5.14
C ILE A 163 6.18 6.41 -5.47
N VAL A 164 6.32 5.16 -5.90
CA VAL A 164 5.20 4.25 -6.18
C VAL A 164 5.27 3.10 -5.18
N ILE A 165 4.26 2.99 -4.31
CA ILE A 165 4.22 2.00 -3.23
C ILE A 165 3.07 1.02 -3.52
N PRO A 166 3.31 -0.31 -3.52
CA PRO A 166 2.24 -1.29 -3.64
C PRO A 166 1.22 -1.15 -2.51
N ASN A 167 -0.08 -1.16 -2.83
CA ASN A 167 -1.14 -0.90 -1.84
C ASN A 167 -1.14 -1.90 -0.69
N GLY A 168 -0.83 -3.17 -0.96
CA GLY A 168 -0.71 -4.23 0.04
C GLY A 168 0.34 -3.93 1.10
N LYS A 169 1.46 -3.30 0.71
CA LYS A 169 2.52 -2.88 1.65
C LYS A 169 2.05 -1.74 2.55
N ILE A 170 1.19 -0.84 2.04
CA ILE A 170 0.67 0.30 2.79
C ILE A 170 -0.27 -0.17 3.90
N ILE A 171 -1.26 -0.99 3.56
CA ILE A 171 -2.28 -1.43 4.52
C ILE A 171 -1.73 -2.39 5.60
N ALA A 172 -0.59 -3.03 5.32
CA ALA A 172 0.07 -3.93 6.27
C ALA A 172 0.89 -3.17 7.32
N GLY A 173 1.19 -1.88 7.08
CA GLY A 173 1.97 -1.03 7.96
C GLY A 173 1.16 0.08 8.62
N ASN A 174 1.86 0.89 9.42
CA ASN A 174 1.27 2.10 9.99
C ASN A 174 1.13 3.20 8.93
N ILE A 175 0.05 3.96 9.03
CA ILE A 175 -0.21 5.14 8.20
C ILE A 175 -0.18 6.36 9.12
N ILE A 176 0.85 7.19 9.00
CA ILE A 176 0.97 8.43 9.77
C ILE A 176 0.51 9.57 8.86
N ASN A 177 -0.57 10.26 9.24
CA ASN A 177 -1.12 11.36 8.47
C ASN A 177 -0.82 12.70 9.14
N PHE A 178 -0.08 13.56 8.44
CA PHE A 178 0.33 14.88 8.96
C PHE A 178 -0.67 15.99 8.61
N SER A 179 -1.64 15.72 7.74
CA SER A 179 -2.57 16.73 7.19
C SER A 179 -3.99 16.63 7.72
N ARG A 180 -4.37 15.51 8.35
CA ARG A 180 -5.75 15.28 8.78
C ARG A 180 -6.15 16.12 9.99
N GLU A 181 -5.24 16.27 10.96
CA GLU A 181 -5.43 17.15 12.10
C GLU A 181 -5.18 18.61 11.68
N PRO A 182 -6.13 19.53 11.93
CA PRO A 182 -5.98 20.94 11.55
C PRO A 182 -4.94 21.67 12.41
N VAL A 183 -4.67 21.17 13.63
CA VAL A 183 -3.74 21.77 14.60
C VAL A 183 -2.67 20.76 14.96
N ARG A 184 -1.41 21.20 14.94
CA ARG A 184 -0.23 20.38 15.26
C ARG A 184 0.67 21.13 16.24
N ARG A 185 1.60 20.39 16.84
CA ARG A 185 2.49 20.89 17.90
C ARG A 185 3.93 20.94 17.42
N ASN A 186 4.58 22.08 17.59
CA ASN A 186 6.03 22.21 17.48
C ASN A 186 6.69 21.89 18.82
N GLU A 187 7.91 21.38 18.74
CA GLU A 187 8.79 21.17 19.88
C GLU A 187 10.14 21.80 19.59
N PHE A 188 10.59 22.64 20.50
CA PHE A 188 11.92 23.23 20.47
C PHE A 188 12.67 22.77 21.71
N ILE A 189 13.93 22.38 21.52
CA ILE A 189 14.88 22.12 22.60
C ILE A 189 16.01 23.13 22.43
N ILE A 190 16.13 24.05 23.39
CA ILE A 190 17.09 25.15 23.35
C ILE A 190 18.08 24.98 24.50
N GLY A 191 19.34 24.76 24.17
CA GLY A 191 20.44 24.69 25.14
C GLY A 191 21.03 26.07 25.40
N VAL A 192 21.11 26.46 26.68
CA VAL A 192 21.78 27.68 27.14
C VAL A 192 22.91 27.34 28.12
N ALA A 193 23.82 28.29 28.35
CA ALA A 193 24.94 28.08 29.27
C ALA A 193 24.47 27.85 30.72
N TYR A 194 25.25 27.10 31.49
CA TYR A 194 24.89 26.64 32.84
C TYR A 194 24.67 27.76 33.86
N ASP A 195 25.29 28.90 33.60
CA ASP A 195 25.27 30.15 34.35
C ASP A 195 24.13 31.10 33.95
N SER A 196 23.31 30.72 32.96
CA SER A 196 22.17 31.53 32.53
C SER A 196 21.08 31.56 33.61
N ASP A 197 20.46 32.74 33.81
CA ASP A 197 19.32 32.87 34.70
C ASP A 197 18.09 32.14 34.13
N ILE A 198 17.62 31.14 34.86
CA ILE A 198 16.51 30.25 34.47
C ILE A 198 15.22 31.04 34.25
N ASP A 199 14.93 32.02 35.10
CA ASP A 199 13.69 32.80 35.01
C ASP A 199 13.78 33.83 33.89
N GLN A 200 14.95 34.42 33.64
CA GLN A 200 15.17 35.27 32.47
C GLN A 200 14.94 34.50 31.15
N VAL A 201 15.51 33.31 31.03
CA VAL A 201 15.34 32.45 29.84
C VAL A 201 13.86 32.10 29.63
N LYS A 202 13.15 31.68 30.69
CA LYS A 202 11.72 31.38 30.61
C LYS A 202 10.89 32.60 30.22
N GLN A 203 11.23 33.78 30.76
CA GLN A 203 10.51 35.01 30.47
C GLN A 203 10.64 35.39 28.99
N ILE A 204 11.86 35.35 28.43
CA ILE A 204 12.09 35.68 27.02
C ILE A 204 11.38 34.69 26.11
N LEU A 205 11.53 33.38 26.34
CA LEU A 205 10.86 32.35 25.56
C LEU A 205 9.34 32.51 25.60
N THR A 206 8.78 32.80 26.79
CA THR A 206 7.35 33.05 26.96
C THR A 206 6.91 34.29 26.20
N ASN A 207 7.68 35.39 26.22
CA ASN A 207 7.36 36.61 25.48
C ASN A 207 7.36 36.36 23.96
N ILE A 208 8.33 35.60 23.44
CA ILE A 208 8.41 35.26 22.01
C ILE A 208 7.15 34.51 21.59
N ILE A 209 6.78 33.42 22.28
CA ILE A 209 5.60 32.64 21.91
C ILE A 209 4.29 33.38 22.17
N GLN A 210 4.26 34.30 23.15
CA GLN A 210 3.08 35.14 23.40
C GLN A 210 2.90 36.25 22.35
N SER A 211 3.96 36.68 21.69
CA SER A 211 3.90 37.68 20.62
C SER A 211 3.71 37.08 19.22
N GLU A 212 3.68 35.75 19.08
CA GLU A 212 3.45 35.08 17.80
C GLU A 212 1.95 34.74 17.66
N ASP A 213 1.28 35.41 16.73
CA ASP A 213 -0.17 35.30 16.53
C ASP A 213 -0.60 33.94 15.94
N ARG A 214 0.29 33.26 15.21
CA ARG A 214 0.02 31.91 14.66
C ARG A 214 0.09 30.80 15.70
N ILE A 215 0.49 31.10 16.94
CA ILE A 215 0.46 30.16 18.07
C ILE A 215 -0.91 30.25 18.76
N LEU A 216 -1.59 29.10 18.87
CA LEU A 216 -2.90 29.00 19.49
C LEU A 216 -2.79 29.14 21.02
N LYS A 217 -3.33 30.25 21.56
CA LYS A 217 -3.22 30.62 22.98
C LYS A 217 -4.22 29.93 23.90
N ASP A 218 -5.27 29.36 23.33
CA ASP A 218 -6.26 28.51 24.01
C ASP A 218 -5.73 27.09 24.28
N ARG A 219 -4.54 26.76 23.77
CA ARG A 219 -3.88 25.46 23.93
C ARG A 219 -2.64 25.57 24.81
N GLU A 220 -2.06 24.40 25.10
CA GLU A 220 -0.85 24.29 25.91
C GLU A 220 0.30 25.11 25.32
N MET A 221 0.89 25.97 26.15
CA MET A 221 2.13 26.70 25.87
C MET A 221 3.14 26.34 26.94
N THR A 222 3.92 25.28 26.69
CA THR A 222 4.90 24.77 27.65
C THR A 222 6.21 25.52 27.46
N VAL A 223 6.76 26.11 28.52
CA VAL A 223 8.15 26.63 28.57
C VAL A 223 8.77 26.18 29.88
N ARG A 224 9.66 25.19 29.84
CA ARG A 224 10.21 24.56 31.05
C ARG A 224 11.67 24.18 30.88
N LEU A 225 12.42 24.21 31.99
CA LEU A 225 13.69 23.51 32.10
C LEU A 225 13.42 22.00 31.95
N ASN A 226 14.03 21.38 30.96
CA ASN A 226 13.80 19.98 30.59
C ASN A 226 14.93 19.06 31.05
N GLU A 227 16.18 19.50 30.93
CA GLU A 227 17.35 18.64 31.14
C GLU A 227 18.59 19.46 31.54
N LEU A 228 19.42 18.89 32.41
CA LEU A 228 20.79 19.35 32.69
C LEU A 228 21.75 18.50 31.84
N GLY A 229 22.17 19.00 30.69
CA GLY A 229 22.97 18.27 29.69
C GLY A 229 24.48 18.35 29.92
N ALA A 230 25.29 17.73 29.06
CA ALA A 230 26.75 17.66 29.29
C ALA A 230 27.46 19.03 29.30
N SER A 231 26.97 20.01 28.55
CA SER A 231 27.58 21.35 28.42
C SER A 231 26.55 22.48 28.37
N SER A 232 25.26 22.17 28.53
CA SER A 232 24.16 23.13 28.45
C SER A 232 23.00 22.73 29.36
N ILE A 233 22.21 23.72 29.74
CA ILE A 233 20.90 23.54 30.35
C ILE A 233 19.85 23.64 29.24
N ASN A 234 19.03 22.60 29.07
CA ASN A 234 18.10 22.49 27.94
C ASN A 234 16.68 22.88 28.35
N PHE A 235 16.12 23.87 27.67
CA PHE A 235 14.73 24.28 27.81
C PHE A 235 13.87 23.65 26.71
N VAL A 236 12.72 23.11 27.10
CA VAL A 236 11.70 22.66 26.16
C VAL A 236 10.64 23.74 25.98
N VAL A 237 10.32 24.02 24.72
CA VAL A 237 9.19 24.85 24.33
C VAL A 237 8.23 24.03 23.48
N ARG A 238 6.96 23.97 23.87
CA ARG A 238 5.92 23.26 23.12
C ARG A 238 4.75 24.20 22.88
N VAL A 239 4.39 24.35 21.60
CA VAL A 239 3.34 25.28 21.16
C VAL A 239 2.54 24.66 20.02
N TRP A 240 1.25 24.97 19.97
CA TRP A 240 0.34 24.47 18.96
C TRP A 240 0.08 25.55 17.90
N SER A 241 0.06 25.15 16.63
CA SER A 241 -0.22 26.00 15.47
C SER A 241 -1.06 25.23 14.44
N ASN A 242 -1.70 25.94 13.51
CA ASN A 242 -2.37 25.25 12.41
C ASN A 242 -1.36 24.48 11.55
N SER A 243 -1.77 23.37 10.95
CA SER A 243 -0.89 22.50 10.16
C SER A 243 -0.19 23.22 9.00
N GLY A 244 -0.83 24.23 8.39
CA GLY A 244 -0.23 25.05 7.34
C GLY A 244 0.83 26.03 7.84
N ASP A 245 0.72 26.48 9.09
CA ASP A 245 1.64 27.46 9.70
C ASP A 245 2.81 26.79 10.41
N LEU A 246 2.66 25.51 10.80
CA LEU A 246 3.55 24.79 11.69
C LEU A 246 5.03 24.95 11.32
N GLN A 247 5.38 24.82 10.04
CA GLN A 247 6.77 24.90 9.59
C GLN A 247 7.33 26.32 9.66
N ASN A 248 6.55 27.32 9.24
CA ASN A 248 7.00 28.72 9.26
C ASN A 248 7.08 29.25 10.70
N VAL A 249 6.14 28.87 11.56
CA VAL A 249 6.20 29.18 13.00
C VAL A 249 7.46 28.60 13.62
N TYR A 250 7.86 27.38 13.25
CA TYR A 250 9.10 26.81 13.73
C TYR A 250 10.31 27.68 13.36
N TRP A 251 10.45 28.04 12.08
CA TRP A 251 11.60 28.85 11.63
C TRP A 251 11.61 30.24 12.22
N ASP A 252 10.47 30.94 12.22
CA ASP A 252 10.38 32.32 12.70
C ASP A 252 10.62 32.41 14.21
N VAL A 253 10.04 31.50 15.00
CA VAL A 253 10.27 31.45 16.45
C VAL A 253 11.73 31.10 16.75
N LEU A 254 12.34 30.16 16.04
CA LEU A 254 13.73 29.79 16.24
C LEU A 254 14.68 30.96 15.93
N GLU A 255 14.44 31.69 14.84
CA GLU A 255 15.22 32.88 14.48
C GLU A 255 15.08 33.97 15.55
N ARG A 256 13.87 34.20 16.05
CA ARG A 256 13.62 35.17 17.12
C ARG A 256 14.31 34.77 18.42
N ILE A 257 14.27 33.50 18.81
CA ILE A 257 15.01 33.00 19.99
C ILE A 257 16.49 33.34 19.87
N LYS A 258 17.09 33.09 18.70
CA LYS A 258 18.50 33.42 18.47
C LYS A 258 18.78 34.92 18.68
N ARG A 259 17.98 35.79 18.07
CA ARG A 259 18.16 37.25 18.12
C ARG A 259 17.94 37.80 19.54
N GLU A 260 16.91 37.34 20.23
CA GLU A 260 16.53 37.81 21.57
C GLU A 260 17.53 37.34 22.64
N PHE A 261 18.04 36.11 22.53
CA PHE A 261 19.06 35.61 23.46
C PHE A 261 20.38 36.35 23.28
N ASP A 262 20.80 36.61 22.04
CA ASP A 262 21.99 37.43 21.77
C ASP A 262 21.86 38.84 22.38
N ALA A 263 20.69 39.47 22.20
CA ALA A 263 20.42 40.80 22.73
C ALA A 263 20.38 40.84 24.27
N ALA A 264 19.91 39.76 24.90
CA ALA A 264 19.86 39.61 26.35
C ALA A 264 21.18 39.10 26.97
N GLY A 265 22.20 38.80 26.16
CA GLY A 265 23.47 38.26 26.62
C GLY A 265 23.41 36.79 27.08
N ILE A 266 22.40 36.04 26.67
CA ILE A 266 22.26 34.61 26.98
C ILE A 266 23.10 33.81 25.99
N SER A 267 24.05 33.04 26.51
CA SER A 267 25.01 32.31 25.69
C SER A 267 24.46 30.95 25.23
N PHE A 268 24.65 30.65 23.95
CA PHE A 268 24.56 29.28 23.41
C PHE A 268 25.93 28.61 23.56
N PRO A 269 26.13 27.71 24.52
CA PRO A 269 27.46 27.24 24.88
C PRO A 269 28.01 26.31 23.79
N TYR A 270 29.28 26.51 23.44
CA TYR A 270 30.06 25.46 22.76
C TYR A 270 30.28 24.26 23.71
N PRO A 271 30.67 23.09 23.18
CA PRO A 271 31.06 21.96 24.02
C PRO A 271 32.08 22.38 25.10
N GLN A 272 31.75 22.12 26.36
CA GLN A 272 32.57 22.48 27.52
C GLN A 272 33.43 21.29 27.94
N MET A 273 34.66 21.57 28.40
CA MET A 273 35.56 20.56 28.93
C MET A 273 36.51 21.17 29.94
N ASP A 274 36.53 20.61 31.14
CA ASP A 274 37.49 20.98 32.17
C ASP A 274 38.78 20.18 31.95
N VAL A 275 39.87 20.90 31.62
CA VAL A 275 41.17 20.28 31.33
C VAL A 275 42.15 20.57 32.46
N ASN A 276 42.58 19.51 33.14
CA ASN A 276 43.57 19.58 34.22
C ASN A 276 44.94 19.09 33.70
N PHE A 277 45.77 20.02 33.22
CA PHE A 277 47.09 19.69 32.70
C PHE A 277 48.04 19.17 33.79
N LYS A 278 48.81 18.13 33.45
CA LYS A 278 49.91 17.62 34.27
C LYS A 278 51.18 17.64 33.43
N ARG A 279 52.28 18.16 33.97
CA ARG A 279 53.61 18.03 33.35
C ARG A 279 54.22 16.72 33.80
N VAL A 280 54.29 15.74 32.91
CA VAL A 280 55.09 14.54 33.14
C VAL A 280 56.56 14.94 33.14
N LYS A 281 57.34 14.46 34.11
CA LYS A 281 58.78 14.71 34.19
C LYS A 281 59.45 13.75 33.20
N GLU A 282 60.21 14.27 32.23
CA GLU A 282 61.07 13.42 31.42
C GLU A 282 62.19 12.87 32.32
N ASP A 283 62.22 11.56 32.50
CA ASP A 283 63.38 10.89 33.08
C ASP A 283 64.55 11.12 32.13
N LYS A 284 65.52 11.94 32.57
CA LYS A 284 66.82 12.01 31.92
C LYS A 284 67.44 10.63 32.02
N ALA A 285 67.39 9.87 30.92
CA ALA A 285 68.19 8.66 30.77
C ALA A 285 69.65 9.02 31.10
N ALA A 286 70.19 8.35 32.11
CA ALA A 286 71.59 8.43 32.52
C ALA A 286 72.50 7.80 31.47
#